data_AF-A0A1X4G8J4-F1
#
_entry.id   AF-A0A1X4G8J4-F1
#
_cell.length_a   1.000
_cell.length_b   1.000
_cell.length_c   1.000
_cell.angle_alpha   90.00
_cell.angle_beta   90.00
_cell.angle_gamma   90.00
#
_symmetry.space_group_name_H-M   'P 1'
#
loop_
_entity.id
_entity.type
_entity.pdbx_description
1 polymer ?
#
loop_
_entity_poly.entity_id
_entity_poly.type
_entity_poly.pdbx_seq_one_letter_code
_entity_poly.pdbx_strand_id
1 'polypeptide(L)' 'QGEHFECQKCGYELNADYNAAKNIGVRYARKRQHKLRSSPKSESGDAPVDVRVTGGTLNGESYQPIAGD' A
#
# COMPACT_ATOMS: atom_id res chain seq x y z
N GLN A 1 -31.87 -14.41 6.24
CA GLN A 1 -30.94 -15.56 6.22
C GLN A 1 -29.57 -15.03 5.82
N GLY A 2 -28.51 -15.32 6.59
CA GLY A 2 -27.16 -14.83 6.29
C GLY A 2 -26.44 -14.16 7.46
N GLU A 3 -27.11 -13.93 8.59
CA GLU A 3 -26.50 -13.30 9.78
C GLU A 3 -25.62 -14.25 10.59
N HIS A 4 -25.72 -15.56 10.34
CA HIS A 4 -25.05 -16.60 11.10
C HIS A 4 -24.13 -17.46 10.23
N PHE A 5 -22.95 -17.75 10.76
CA PHE A 5 -21.94 -18.62 10.18
C PHE A 5 -21.70 -19.78 11.14
N GLU A 6 -21.62 -20.99 10.59
CA GLU A 6 -21.20 -22.19 11.30
C GLU A 6 -20.04 -22.85 10.55
N CYS A 7 -18.97 -23.17 11.26
CA CYS A 7 -17.89 -23.98 10.72
C CYS A 7 -18.31 -25.45 10.63
N GLN A 8 -18.53 -25.95 9.41
CA GLN A 8 -18.95 -27.35 9.16
C GLN A 8 -17.97 -28.43 9.66
N LYS A 9 -16.73 -28.05 10.01
CA LYS A 9 -15.73 -28.97 10.54
C LYS A 9 -15.78 -29.11 12.07
N CYS A 10 -16.03 -28.01 12.79
CA CYS A 10 -15.92 -27.97 14.25
C CYS A 10 -17.16 -27.41 14.97
N GLY A 11 -18.22 -27.08 14.24
CA GLY A 11 -19.46 -26.52 14.79
C GLY A 11 -19.30 -25.15 15.44
N TYR A 12 -18.22 -24.41 15.12
CA TYR A 12 -18.03 -23.08 15.69
C TYR A 12 -18.98 -22.08 15.04
N GLU A 13 -19.78 -21.42 15.87
CA GLU A 13 -20.85 -20.53 15.49
C GLU A 13 -20.51 -19.06 15.78
N LEU A 14 -20.88 -18.17 14.85
CA LEU A 14 -20.52 -16.76 14.88
C LEU A 14 -21.40 -15.95 13.90
N ASN A 15 -21.51 -14.63 14.10
CA ASN A 15 -22.11 -13.76 13.10
C ASN A 15 -21.31 -13.73 11.78
N ALA A 16 -21.99 -13.88 10.65
CA ALA A 16 -21.34 -14.02 9.35
C ALA A 16 -20.53 -12.79 8.92
N ASP A 17 -21.06 -11.58 9.11
CA ASP A 17 -20.39 -10.33 8.74
C ASP A 17 -19.14 -10.09 9.59
N TYR A 18 -19.23 -10.38 10.89
CA TYR A 18 -18.07 -10.33 11.78
C TYR A 18 -17.00 -11.33 11.37
N ASN A 19 -17.38 -12.57 11.01
CA ASN A 19 -16.44 -13.58 10.50
C ASN A 19 -15.74 -13.10 9.23
N ALA A 20 -16.51 -12.54 8.29
CA ALA A 20 -15.99 -11.99 7.04
C ALA A 20 -14.99 -10.86 7.30
N ALA A 21 -15.37 -9.86 8.10
CA ALA A 21 -14.51 -8.73 8.46
C ALA A 21 -13.22 -9.20 9.13
N LYS A 22 -13.31 -10.15 10.07
CA LYS A 22 -12.15 -10.71 10.77
C LYS A 22 -11.20 -11.42 9.81
N ASN A 23 -11.71 -12.23 8.87
CA ASN A 23 -10.90 -12.93 7.89
C ASN A 23 -10.16 -11.98 6.94
N ILE A 24 -10.83 -10.91 6.50
CA ILE A 24 -10.20 -9.85 5.71
C ILE A 24 -9.11 -9.15 6.53
N GLY A 25 -9.42 -8.69 7.74
CA GLY A 25 -8.45 -8.02 8.61
C GLY A 25 -7.21 -8.88 8.89
N VAL A 26 -7.41 -10.16 9.22
CA VAL A 26 -6.31 -11.10 9.47
C VAL A 26 -5.47 -11.35 8.22
N ARG A 27 -6.07 -11.40 7.02
CA ARG A 27 -5.33 -11.51 5.75
C ARG A 27 -4.38 -10.33 5.55
N TYR A 28 -4.82 -9.11 5.82
CA TYR A 28 -3.99 -7.91 5.70
C TYR A 28 -2.93 -7.82 6.81
N ALA A 29 -3.28 -8.16 8.05
CA ALA A 29 -2.34 -8.13 9.17
C ALA A 29 -1.21 -9.17 9.03
N ARG A 30 -1.52 -10.37 8.53
CA ARG A 30 -0.53 -11.46 8.39
C ARG A 30 0.31 -11.34 7.13
N LYS A 31 -0.25 -10.79 6.04
CA LYS A 31 0.54 -10.48 4.84
C LYS A 31 1.26 -9.15 5.07
N ARG A 32 2.53 -9.21 5.49
CA ARG A 32 3.51 -8.10 5.39
C ARG A 32 3.75 -7.58 3.95
N GLN A 33 2.91 -7.98 2.99
CA GLN A 33 3.08 -7.85 1.54
C GLN A 33 1.91 -7.18 0.81
N HIS A 34 0.88 -6.68 1.52
CA HIS A 34 0.11 -5.62 0.89
C HIS A 34 0.88 -4.32 1.10
N LYS A 35 1.87 -4.09 0.22
CA LYS A 35 2.11 -2.71 -0.18
C LYS A 35 0.72 -2.18 -0.51
N LEU A 36 0.26 -1.19 0.23
CA LEU A 36 -0.70 -0.23 -0.26
C LEU A 36 -0.01 0.44 -1.47
N ARG A 37 0.12 -0.28 -2.57
CA ARG A 37 0.75 0.23 -3.78
C ARG A 37 -0.37 1.01 -4.45
N SER A 38 -0.41 2.29 -4.12
CA SER A 38 -1.36 3.31 -4.56
C SER A 38 -1.31 3.61 -6.06
N SER A 39 -0.80 2.70 -6.90
CA SER A 39 -0.71 2.93 -8.34
C SER A 39 -0.80 1.60 -9.09
N PRO A 40 -1.81 1.41 -9.95
CA PRO A 40 -1.78 0.34 -10.95
C PRO A 40 -0.52 0.51 -11.80
N LYS A 41 0.30 -0.53 -11.87
CA LYS A 41 1.43 -0.59 -12.78
C LYS A 41 0.88 -0.79 -14.19
N SER A 42 0.97 0.23 -15.04
CA SER A 42 0.71 0.11 -16.48
C SER A 42 1.72 -0.87 -17.10
N GLU A 43 1.29 -1.68 -18.06
CA GLU A 43 2.04 -2.83 -18.62
C GLU A 43 3.30 -2.44 -19.40
N SER A 44 3.49 -1.16 -19.74
CA SER A 44 4.65 -0.73 -20.50
C SER A 44 5.02 0.72 -20.20
N GLY A 45 6.21 0.92 -19.61
CA GLY A 45 6.85 2.24 -19.57
C GLY A 45 6.96 2.91 -18.21
N ASP A 46 7.29 2.19 -17.14
CA ASP A 46 7.62 2.85 -15.87
C ASP A 46 9.09 3.23 -15.79
N ALA A 47 9.35 4.52 -15.55
CA ALA A 47 10.65 5.01 -15.14
C ALA A 47 11.04 4.37 -13.78
N PRO A 48 12.32 4.02 -13.60
CA PRO A 48 12.79 3.45 -12.35
C PRO A 48 12.56 4.45 -11.20
N VAL A 49 11.79 4.01 -10.21
CA VAL A 49 11.59 4.72 -8.94
C VAL A 49 12.77 4.39 -8.01
N ASP A 50 13.15 5.32 -7.13
CA ASP A 50 14.35 5.28 -6.27
C ASP A 50 15.71 5.41 -6.98
N VAL A 51 15.75 5.95 -8.22
CA VAL A 51 17.04 6.40 -8.78
C VAL A 51 17.43 7.72 -8.14
N ARG A 52 18.49 7.68 -7.33
CA ARG A 52 19.11 8.90 -6.79
C ARG A 52 19.77 9.64 -7.96
N VAL A 53 19.35 10.87 -8.23
CA VAL A 53 20.05 11.75 -9.18
C VAL A 53 21.41 12.06 -8.56
N THR A 54 22.47 11.43 -9.06
CA THR A 54 23.85 11.63 -8.57
C THR A 54 24.52 12.87 -9.19
N GLY A 55 23.82 13.61 -10.05
CA GLY A 55 24.26 14.92 -10.56
C GLY A 55 23.71 15.23 -11.95
N GLY A 56 23.33 16.50 -12.17
CA GLY A 56 22.89 17.03 -13.45
C GLY A 56 22.28 18.42 -13.31
N THR A 57 22.89 19.40 -13.98
CA THR A 57 22.64 20.85 -13.93
C THR A 57 21.24 21.26 -14.39
N LEU A 58 20.57 22.14 -13.63
CA LEU A 58 19.46 22.96 -14.13
C LEU A 58 19.95 24.39 -14.35
N ASN A 59 20.09 24.73 -15.62
CA ASN A 59 20.11 26.06 -16.20
C ASN A 59 18.68 26.63 -16.17
N GLY A 60 18.51 27.86 -15.67
CA GLY A 60 17.21 28.53 -15.72
C GLY A 60 17.14 29.90 -15.07
N GLU A 61 17.41 30.01 -13.77
CA GLU A 61 17.40 31.29 -13.06
C GLU A 61 18.51 31.33 -12.01
N SER A 62 19.27 32.41 -12.00
CA SER A 62 20.47 32.59 -11.20
C SER A 62 20.19 32.44 -9.70
N TYR A 63 20.89 31.49 -9.07
CA TYR A 63 21.06 31.40 -7.62
C TYR A 63 21.54 32.74 -7.04
N GLN A 64 20.80 33.30 -6.09
CA GLN A 64 21.22 34.45 -5.29
C GLN A 64 21.82 33.94 -3.99
N PRO A 65 23.12 34.16 -3.71
CA PRO A 65 23.70 33.83 -2.41
C PRO A 65 23.17 34.81 -1.37
N ILE A 66 22.52 34.30 -0.31
CA ILE A 66 22.28 35.08 0.90
C ILE A 66 23.61 35.10 1.65
N ALA A 67 24.34 36.21 1.53
CA ALA A 67 25.47 36.53 2.39
C ALA A 67 24.98 37.34 3.62
N GLY A 68 25.56 37.04 4.79
CA GLY A 68 25.43 37.77 6.07
C GLY A 68 25.20 36.79 7.22
N ASP A 69 26.07 36.65 8.23
CA ASP A 69 27.31 37.30 8.68
C ASP A 69 28.31 36.24 9.17
#